data_AF-A0A7S1H2Q5-F1
#
_entry.id   AF-A0A7S1H2Q5-F1
#
_cell.length_a   1.000
_cell.length_b   1.000
_cell.length_c   1.000
_cell.angle_alpha   90.00
_cell.angle_beta   90.00
_cell.angle_gamma   90.00
#
_symmetry.space_group_name_H-M   'P 1'
#
loop_
_entity.id
_entity.type
_entity.pdbx_description
1 polymer ?
#
loop_
_entity_poly.entity_id
_entity_poly.type
_entity_poly.pdbx_seq_one_letter_code
_entity_poly.pdbx_strand_id
1 'polypeptide(L)'
;LTGTTFVTSWYTHGLASSYLEGCNFLTAAVSTPANSMGHSLLLLWGPEAQGDFTRWCQVGGLWAFVALHGAFGLIGFCLRQFEIARLVGIRPYNAIAFSGPIA
;
A
#
# COMPACT_ATOMS: atom_id res chain seq x y z
N LEU A 1 4.24 -7.28 2.51
CA LEU A 1 5.19 -8.41 2.69
C LEU A 1 6.05 -8.65 1.46
N THR A 2 5.47 -8.85 0.27
CA THR A 2 6.22 -9.09 -0.97
C THR A 2 7.29 -8.02 -1.24
N GLY A 3 6.90 -6.73 -1.20
CA GLY A 3 7.82 -5.63 -1.49
C GLY A 3 9.02 -5.56 -0.56
N THR A 4 8.79 -5.52 0.76
CA THR A 4 9.86 -5.51 1.79
C THR A 4 10.77 -6.75 1.73
N THR A 5 10.31 -7.85 1.13
CA THR A 5 11.11 -9.08 1.05
C THR A 5 11.97 -9.12 -0.22
N PHE A 6 11.43 -8.68 -1.36
CA PHE A 6 12.02 -8.96 -2.67
C PHE A 6 12.25 -7.75 -3.58
N VAL A 7 11.71 -6.57 -3.26
CA VAL A 7 11.63 -5.46 -4.23
C VAL A 7 12.57 -4.33 -3.86
N THR A 8 13.38 -3.95 -4.85
CA THR A 8 14.33 -2.84 -4.77
C THR A 8 13.66 -1.49 -4.91
N SER A 9 14.31 -0.46 -4.35
CA SER A 9 14.00 0.95 -4.60
C SER A 9 15.12 1.64 -5.39
N TRP A 10 15.99 0.87 -6.06
CA TRP A 10 17.14 1.43 -6.80
C TRP A 10 16.72 2.38 -7.91
N TYR A 11 15.67 2.05 -8.67
CA TYR A 11 15.21 2.87 -9.80
C TYR A 11 14.36 4.08 -9.41
N THR A 12 13.89 4.14 -8.16
CA THR A 12 13.06 5.25 -7.66
C THR A 12 13.81 6.16 -6.71
N HIS A 13 14.69 5.61 -5.87
CA HIS A 13 15.42 6.33 -4.81
C HIS A 13 16.93 6.06 -4.78
N GLY A 14 17.45 5.14 -5.59
CA GLY A 14 18.86 4.72 -5.50
C GLY A 14 19.18 3.97 -4.20
N LEU A 15 18.20 3.25 -3.64
CA LEU A 15 18.30 2.56 -2.35
C LEU A 15 18.03 1.06 -2.47
N ALA A 16 18.76 0.27 -1.68
CA ALA A 16 18.33 -1.08 -1.31
C ALA A 16 17.19 -0.97 -0.29
N SER A 17 16.13 -1.77 -0.45
CA SER A 17 14.92 -1.67 0.41
C SER A 17 14.30 -3.02 0.77
N SER A 18 14.95 -4.13 0.45
CA SER A 18 14.39 -5.46 0.69
C SER A 18 15.33 -6.40 1.44
N TYR A 19 14.76 -7.41 2.09
CA TYR A 19 15.53 -8.49 2.71
C TYR A 19 16.47 -9.18 1.72
N LEU A 20 16.03 -9.36 0.47
CA LEU A 20 16.84 -9.91 -0.62
C LEU A 20 18.11 -9.07 -0.89
N GLU A 21 18.04 -7.76 -0.67
CA GLU A 21 19.16 -6.82 -0.85
C GLU A 21 19.97 -6.60 0.44
N GLY A 22 19.66 -7.33 1.52
CA GLY A 22 20.39 -7.24 2.80
C GLY A 22 19.84 -6.22 3.79
N CYS A 23 18.66 -5.63 3.53
CA CYS A 23 17.96 -4.87 4.57
C CYS A 23 17.49 -5.79 5.71
N ASN A 24 17.23 -5.21 6.88
CA ASN A 24 16.63 -5.90 8.02
C ASN A 24 15.21 -5.35 8.30
N PHE A 25 14.52 -5.86 9.32
CA PHE A 25 13.14 -5.47 9.64
C PHE A 25 12.96 -3.96 9.84
N LEU A 26 13.99 -3.28 10.34
CA LEU A 26 13.95 -1.84 10.61
C LEU A 26 14.17 -0.99 9.35
N THR A 27 14.80 -1.55 8.31
CA THR A 27 15.23 -0.80 7.12
C THR A 27 14.52 -1.21 5.83
N ALA A 28 13.87 -2.37 5.81
CA ALA A 28 13.12 -2.80 4.64
C ALA A 28 11.86 -1.93 4.43
N ALA A 29 11.56 -1.60 3.18
CA ALA A 29 10.47 -0.69 2.83
C ALA A 29 9.84 -1.04 1.47
N VAL A 30 8.61 -0.57 1.27
CA VAL A 30 8.03 -0.36 -0.06
C VAL A 30 8.05 1.14 -0.30
N SER A 31 9.10 1.63 -0.97
CA SER A 31 9.32 3.06 -1.14
C SER A 31 8.36 3.67 -2.16
N THR A 32 8.14 4.98 -2.06
CA THR A 32 7.32 5.75 -3.01
C THR A 32 7.87 5.65 -4.44
N PRO A 33 7.03 5.88 -5.47
CA PRO A 33 7.51 6.04 -6.84
C PRO A 33 8.48 7.22 -6.99
N ALA A 34 9.25 7.25 -8.07
CA ALA A 34 10.09 8.40 -8.40
C ALA A 34 9.24 9.67 -8.57
N ASN A 35 9.78 10.85 -8.23
CA ASN A 35 9.06 12.11 -8.36
C ASN A 35 8.55 12.39 -9.79
N SER A 36 9.24 11.88 -10.81
CA SER A 36 8.82 11.97 -12.22
C SER A 36 7.50 11.26 -12.52
N MET A 37 7.06 10.36 -11.65
CA MET A 37 5.76 9.67 -11.77
C MET A 37 4.59 10.56 -11.34
N GLY A 38 4.86 11.70 -10.69
CA GLY A 38 3.83 12.61 -10.19
C GLY A 38 2.82 11.90 -9.30
N HIS A 39 1.53 12.11 -9.61
CA HIS A 39 0.40 11.48 -8.92
C HIS A 39 -0.24 10.37 -9.76
N SER A 40 0.52 9.71 -10.65
CA SER A 40 0.00 8.59 -11.42
C SER A 40 -0.53 7.51 -10.46
N LEU A 41 -1.70 6.96 -10.80
CA LEU A 41 -2.24 5.79 -10.09
C LEU A 41 -1.33 4.56 -10.22
N LEU A 42 -0.42 4.58 -11.20
CA LEU A 42 0.58 3.55 -11.43
C LEU A 42 -0.05 2.16 -11.49
N LEU A 43 -1.13 2.03 -12.27
CA LEU A 43 -1.81 0.76 -12.46
C LEU A 43 -0.90 -0.19 -13.24
N LEU A 44 -0.95 -1.50 -12.94
CA LEU A 44 -0.14 -2.50 -13.65
C LEU A 44 -0.39 -2.47 -15.17
N TRP A 45 -1.66 -2.29 -15.56
CA TRP A 45 -2.10 -2.14 -16.96
C TRP A 45 -2.03 -0.68 -17.47
N GLY A 46 -1.47 0.24 -16.68
CA GLY A 46 -1.29 1.64 -17.05
C GLY A 46 -0.13 1.84 -18.05
N PRO A 47 -0.01 3.04 -18.64
CA PRO A 47 1.00 3.33 -19.67
C PRO A 47 2.45 3.25 -19.16
N GLU A 48 2.67 3.36 -17.85
CA GLU A 48 3.99 3.35 -17.23
C GLU A 48 4.60 1.94 -17.11
N ALA A 49 3.74 0.92 -16.99
CA ALA A 49 4.13 -0.48 -16.81
C ALA A 49 3.68 -1.39 -17.95
N GLN A 50 2.61 -1.04 -18.66
CA GLN A 50 2.10 -1.74 -19.86
C GLN A 50 1.89 -3.25 -19.64
N GLY A 51 1.49 -3.65 -18.44
CA GLY A 51 1.30 -5.04 -18.05
C GLY A 51 2.57 -5.78 -17.62
N ASP A 52 3.75 -5.19 -17.77
CA ASP A 52 5.00 -5.78 -17.28
C ASP A 52 5.09 -5.63 -15.75
N PHE A 53 4.91 -6.76 -15.06
CA PHE A 53 4.94 -6.83 -13.60
C PHE A 53 6.32 -6.49 -13.00
N THR A 54 7.40 -6.90 -13.65
CA THR A 54 8.76 -6.61 -13.17
C THR A 54 9.03 -5.12 -13.28
N ARG A 55 8.71 -4.52 -14.43
CA ARG A 55 8.86 -3.07 -14.61
C ARG A 55 8.00 -2.31 -13.62
N TRP A 56 6.75 -2.73 -13.42
CA TRP A 56 5.83 -2.13 -12.47
C TRP A 56 6.39 -2.12 -11.03
N CYS A 57 7.02 -3.22 -10.60
CA CYS A 57 7.70 -3.27 -9.31
C CYS A 57 8.88 -2.28 -9.25
N GLN A 58 9.69 -2.20 -10.32
CA GLN A 58 10.85 -1.30 -10.40
C GLN A 58 10.47 0.18 -10.35
N VAL A 59 9.35 0.59 -10.93
CA VAL A 59 8.90 2.00 -10.94
C VAL A 59 8.09 2.38 -9.70
N GLY A 60 8.01 1.51 -8.69
CA GLY A 60 7.33 1.79 -7.42
C GLY A 60 5.82 1.54 -7.42
N GLY A 61 5.29 0.77 -8.38
CA GLY A 61 3.86 0.47 -8.50
C GLY A 61 3.26 -0.18 -7.24
N LEU A 62 4.06 -0.97 -6.52
CA LEU A 62 3.64 -1.57 -5.24
C LEU A 62 3.27 -0.54 -4.17
N TRP A 63 3.82 0.67 -4.21
CA TRP A 63 3.47 1.72 -3.26
C TRP A 63 2.01 2.16 -3.44
N ALA A 64 1.63 2.52 -4.67
CA ALA A 64 0.26 2.92 -4.99
C ALA A 64 -0.71 1.74 -4.76
N PHE A 65 -0.30 0.52 -5.10
CA PHE A 65 -1.08 -0.68 -4.84
C PHE A 65 -1.40 -0.84 -3.35
N VAL A 66 -0.41 -0.79 -2.47
CA VAL A 66 -0.61 -0.95 -1.02
C VAL A 66 -1.39 0.22 -0.45
N ALA A 67 -1.12 1.46 -0.87
CA ALA A 67 -1.83 2.64 -0.39
C ALA A 67 -3.33 2.58 -0.75
N LEU A 68 -3.66 2.31 -2.02
CA LEU A 68 -5.04 2.26 -2.50
C LEU A 68 -5.81 1.08 -1.89
N HIS A 69 -5.25 -0.14 -1.93
CA HIS A 69 -5.91 -1.31 -1.33
C HIS A 69 -6.00 -1.17 0.19
N GLY A 70 -5.02 -0.55 0.84
CA GLY A 70 -5.05 -0.21 2.26
C GLY A 70 -6.20 0.75 2.58
N ALA A 71 -6.37 1.81 1.80
CA ALA A 71 -7.47 2.76 1.98
C ALA A 71 -8.85 2.09 1.83
N PHE A 72 -9.05 1.28 0.78
CA PHE A 72 -10.30 0.49 0.64
C PHE A 72 -10.47 -0.54 1.74
N GLY A 73 -9.38 -1.14 2.23
CA GLY A 73 -9.37 -2.04 3.37
C GLY A 73 -9.83 -1.36 4.66
N LEU A 74 -9.37 -0.14 4.92
CA LEU A 74 -9.81 0.67 6.08
C LEU A 74 -11.29 1.03 5.98
N ILE A 75 -11.77 1.41 4.80
CA ILE A 75 -13.21 1.63 4.54
C ILE A 75 -13.99 0.35 4.86
N GLY A 76 -13.57 -0.79 4.28
CA GLY A 76 -14.20 -2.09 4.53
C GLY A 76 -14.17 -2.50 5.99
N PHE A 77 -13.10 -2.20 6.72
CA PHE A 77 -12.99 -2.50 8.15
C PHE A 77 -13.93 -1.64 8.99
N CYS A 78 -14.04 -0.35 8.69
CA CYS A 78 -15.01 0.53 9.34
C CYS A 78 -16.46 0.09 9.07
N LEU A 79 -16.78 -0.25 7.81
CA LEU A 79 -18.09 -0.82 7.43
C LEU A 79 -18.38 -2.13 8.15
N ARG A 80 -17.39 -3.02 8.28
CA ARG A 80 -17.50 -4.26 9.06
C ARG A 80 -17.82 -3.99 10.52
N GLN A 81 -17.22 -2.98 11.14
CA GLN A 81 -17.54 -2.60 12.52
C GLN A 81 -18.99 -2.12 12.65
N PHE A 82 -19.49 -1.33 11.70
CA PHE A 82 -20.90 -0.95 11.64
C PHE A 82 -21.83 -2.16 11.46
N GLU A 83 -21.49 -3.07 10.53
CA GLU A 83 -22.26 -4.28 10.27
C GLU A 83 -22.38 -5.14 11.53
N ILE A 84 -21.26 -5.43 12.19
CA ILE A 84 -21.25 -6.21 13.44
C ILE A 84 -22.05 -5.50 14.53
N ALA A 85 -21.86 -4.18 14.71
CA ALA A 85 -22.59 -3.43 15.72
C ALA A 85 -24.10 -3.50 15.49
N ARG A 86 -24.54 -3.40 14.22
CA ARG A 86 -25.95 -3.53 13.84
C ARG A 86 -26.48 -4.95 14.07
N LEU A 87 -25.73 -5.98 13.68
CA LEU A 87 -26.14 -7.38 13.84
C LEU A 87 -26.26 -7.80 15.31
N VAL A 88 -25.36 -7.30 16.17
CA VAL A 88 -25.38 -7.58 17.62
C VAL A 88 -26.34 -6.63 18.37
N GLY A 89 -26.71 -5.50 17.79
CA GLY A 89 -27.60 -4.51 18.43
C GLY A 89 -26.89 -3.59 19.43
N ILE A 90 -25.58 -3.39 19.29
CA ILE A 90 -24.80 -2.46 20.11
C ILE A 90 -24.60 -1.11 19.41
N ARG A 91 -24.28 -0.07 20.18
CA ARG A 91 -23.96 1.27 19.65
C ARG A 91 -22.62 1.23 18.90
N PRO A 92 -22.49 1.83 17.70
CA PRO A 92 -21.30 1.68 16.85
C PRO A 92 -20.15 2.63 17.22
N TYR A 93 -19.86 2.84 18.50
CA TYR A 93 -18.79 3.76 18.92
C TYR A 93 -17.39 3.32 18.52
N ASN A 94 -17.17 2.01 18.37
CA ASN A 94 -15.89 1.52 17.85
C ASN A 94 -15.65 2.01 16.41
N ALA A 95 -16.69 1.97 15.56
CA ALA A 95 -16.63 2.48 14.18
C ALA A 95 -16.39 3.99 14.13
N ILE A 96 -17.00 4.75 15.05
CA ILE A 96 -16.77 6.20 15.18
C ILE A 96 -15.34 6.48 15.65
N ALA A 97 -14.85 5.77 16.66
CA ALA A 97 -13.48 5.92 17.14
C ALA A 97 -12.45 5.52 16.07
N PHE A 98 -12.81 4.59 15.17
CA PHE A 98 -11.97 4.20 14.05
C PHE A 98 -11.83 5.29 12.96
N SER A 99 -12.57 6.40 13.05
CA SER A 99 -12.27 7.59 12.24
C SER A 99 -10.90 8.21 12.58
N GLY A 100 -10.40 8.03 13.81
CA GLY A 100 -9.07 8.49 14.22
C GLY A 100 -7.94 7.85 13.39
N PRO A 101 -7.88 6.51 13.26
CA PRO A 101 -6.95 5.84 12.36
C PRO A 101 -7.11 6.14 10.85
N ILE A 102 -8.26 6.63 10.40
CA ILE A 102 -8.50 6.92 8.98
C ILE A 102 -8.06 8.35 8.61
N ALA A 103 -8.18 9.31 9.53
CA ALA A 103 -7.85 10.71 9.34
C ALA A 103 -6.34 10.99 9.48
#